data_AF-A0A6V7P1Z9-F1
#
_entry.id   AF-A0A6V7P1Z9-F1
#
_cell.length_a   1.000
_cell.length_b   1.000
_cell.length_c   1.000
_cell.angle_alpha   90.00
_cell.angle_beta   90.00
_cell.angle_gamma   90.00
#
_symmetry.space_group_name_H-M   'P 1'
#
loop_
_entity.id
_entity.type
_entity.pdbx_description
1 polymer ?
#
loop_
_entity_poly.entity_id
_entity_poly.type
_entity_poly.pdbx_seq_one_letter_code
_entity_poly.pdbx_strand_id
1 'polypeptide(L)'
;MTVIEHTVPFFLPIREAENDLLSSNAIKFIDYVGELVQSYVDRREQVRLIKELYGKQIGELFHSLPYNLIEFVLEDFDCKVTVSLRYADLLSTLPSRIRVLAWPVHPSKKMISTSDNSNEESSEAAATVAQSIPSRLSYAEDALRTMSLPEAYAEIVLHLPRMLQQMHQHVVTAS
;
A
#
# COMPACT_ATOMS: atom_id res chain seq x y z
N MET A 1 23.05 30.41 -15.46
CA MET A 1 22.57 30.78 -14.11
C MET A 1 22.75 29.58 -13.22
N THR A 2 22.97 29.78 -11.93
CA THR A 2 23.11 28.69 -10.95
C THR A 2 22.33 29.01 -9.68
N VAL A 3 21.85 27.99 -8.97
CA VAL A 3 21.22 28.16 -7.66
C VAL A 3 22.33 28.36 -6.62
N ILE A 4 22.27 29.46 -5.87
CA ILE A 4 23.24 29.76 -4.81
C ILE A 4 22.81 29.06 -3.51
N GLU A 5 21.55 29.28 -3.09
CA GLU A 5 20.97 28.71 -1.87
C GLU A 5 19.46 28.46 -2.06
N HIS A 6 18.93 27.46 -1.33
CA HIS A 6 17.50 27.19 -1.23
C HIS A 6 17.16 26.47 0.07
N THR A 7 15.89 26.50 0.47
CA THR A 7 15.35 25.79 1.65
C THR A 7 14.47 24.60 1.29
N VAL A 8 14.37 24.27 -0.01
CA VAL A 8 13.63 23.09 -0.51
C VAL A 8 14.21 21.80 0.07
N PRO A 9 13.38 20.82 0.48
CA PRO A 9 13.86 19.56 1.06
C PRO A 9 14.93 18.84 0.24
N PHE A 10 15.99 18.36 0.90
CA PHE A 10 17.19 17.80 0.26
C PHE A 10 16.95 16.58 -0.64
N PHE A 11 15.86 15.84 -0.40
CA PHE A 11 15.50 14.64 -1.16
C PHE A 11 14.75 14.97 -2.46
N LEU A 12 14.43 16.24 -2.71
CA LEU A 12 13.85 16.68 -3.98
C LEU A 12 14.98 16.96 -4.99
N PRO A 13 14.86 16.49 -6.25
CA PRO A 13 15.92 16.57 -7.27
C PRO A 13 16.11 17.97 -7.86
N ILE A 14 16.53 18.93 -7.02
CA ILE A 14 16.72 20.34 -7.43
C ILE A 14 17.94 20.51 -8.33
N ARG A 15 19.00 19.72 -8.12
CA ARG A 15 20.21 19.80 -8.96
C ARG A 15 19.95 19.32 -10.37
N GLU A 16 19.17 18.25 -10.51
CA GLU A 16 18.71 17.73 -11.78
C GLU A 16 17.84 18.77 -12.50
N ALA A 17 16.85 19.33 -11.80
CA ALA A 17 16.01 20.40 -12.34
C ALA A 17 16.81 21.64 -12.77
N GLU A 18 17.82 22.03 -12.00
CA GLU A 18 18.70 23.16 -12.31
C GLU A 18 19.45 22.91 -13.62
N ASN A 19 20.08 21.74 -13.75
CA ASN A 19 20.83 21.37 -14.96
C ASN A 19 19.94 21.37 -16.20
N ASP A 20 18.72 20.84 -16.08
CA ASP A 20 17.82 20.64 -17.22
C ASP A 20 17.09 21.93 -17.63
N LEU A 21 16.71 22.79 -16.68
CA LEU A 21 15.76 23.87 -16.92
C LEU A 21 16.35 25.27 -16.73
N LEU A 22 17.25 25.47 -15.75
CA LEU A 22 17.65 26.82 -15.33
C LEU A 22 18.46 27.56 -16.41
N SER A 23 19.26 26.82 -17.19
CA SER A 23 20.00 27.39 -18.33
C SER A 23 19.08 27.87 -19.45
N SER A 24 17.89 27.28 -19.59
CA SER A 24 16.94 27.58 -20.65
C SER A 24 16.00 28.73 -20.28
N ASN A 25 15.38 28.68 -19.09
CA ASN A 25 14.42 29.68 -18.62
C ASN A 25 14.23 29.54 -17.11
N ALA A 26 14.57 30.59 -16.37
CA ALA A 26 14.41 30.61 -14.92
C ALA A 26 12.96 30.42 -14.45
N ILE A 27 11.97 30.90 -15.22
CA ILE A 27 10.55 30.72 -14.90
C ILE A 27 10.18 29.24 -14.99
N LYS A 28 10.61 28.53 -16.05
CA LYS A 28 10.35 27.09 -16.20
C LYS A 28 10.95 26.27 -15.05
N PHE A 29 12.14 26.64 -14.61
CA PHE A 29 12.78 26.01 -13.46
C PHE A 29 11.96 26.24 -12.18
N ILE A 30 11.53 27.48 -11.92
CA ILE A 30 10.72 27.83 -10.74
C ILE A 30 9.37 27.09 -10.76
N ASP A 31 8.69 27.06 -11.90
CA ASP A 31 7.39 26.38 -12.05
C ASP A 31 7.54 24.88 -11.77
N TYR A 32 8.53 24.23 -12.37
CA TYR A 32 8.81 22.81 -12.14
C TYR A 32 9.11 22.50 -10.67
N VAL A 33 9.96 23.31 -10.01
CA VAL A 33 10.25 23.15 -8.58
C VAL A 33 8.99 23.35 -7.73
N GLY A 34 8.14 24.30 -8.10
CA GLY A 34 6.84 24.53 -7.46
C GLY A 34 5.94 23.29 -7.54
N GLU A 35 5.77 22.72 -8.73
CA GLU A 35 4.97 21.50 -8.94
C GLU A 35 5.53 20.29 -8.17
N LEU A 36 6.85 20.15 -8.14
CA LEU A 36 7.55 19.09 -7.40
C LEU A 36 7.29 19.19 -5.89
N VAL A 37 7.36 20.40 -5.32
CA VAL A 37 7.06 20.64 -3.91
C VAL A 37 5.59 20.42 -3.63
N GLN A 38 4.68 20.89 -4.49
CA GLN A 38 3.25 20.70 -4.32
C GLN A 38 2.87 19.22 -4.32
N SER A 39 3.38 18.46 -5.29
CA SER A 39 3.12 17.01 -5.39
C SER A 39 3.66 16.23 -4.19
N TYR A 40 4.77 16.67 -3.60
CA TYR A 40 5.27 16.14 -2.33
C TYR A 40 4.31 16.44 -1.17
N VAL A 41 3.84 17.69 -1.05
CA VAL A 41 2.90 18.09 0.00
C VAL A 41 1.58 17.33 -0.12
N ASP A 42 1.05 17.17 -1.32
CA ASP A 42 -0.22 16.47 -1.56
C ASP A 42 -0.13 14.99 -1.19
N ARG A 43 0.95 14.30 -1.56
CA ARG A 43 1.17 12.90 -1.17
C ARG A 43 1.32 12.74 0.34
N ARG A 44 2.03 13.67 1.00
CA ARG A 44 2.14 13.71 2.46
C ARG A 44 0.79 13.93 3.11
N GLU A 45 -0.02 14.83 2.57
CA GLU A 45 -1.35 15.14 3.09
C GLU A 45 -2.31 13.96 2.94
N GLN A 46 -2.29 13.26 1.81
CA GLN A 46 -3.04 12.03 1.62
C GLN A 46 -2.71 10.98 2.70
N VAL A 47 -1.43 10.80 3.04
CA VAL A 47 -1.01 9.90 4.13
C VAL A 47 -1.48 10.39 5.50
N ARG A 48 -1.43 11.70 5.75
CA ARG A 48 -1.95 12.31 6.99
C ARG A 48 -3.45 12.05 7.14
N LEU A 49 -4.22 12.25 6.07
CA LEU A 49 -5.67 12.08 6.04
C LEU A 49 -6.09 10.62 6.28
N ILE A 50 -5.45 9.64 5.66
CA ILE A 50 -5.81 8.23 5.95
C ILE A 50 -5.53 7.86 7.41
N LYS A 51 -4.47 8.41 8.01
CA LYS A 51 -4.15 8.16 9.42
C LYS A 51 -5.18 8.83 10.34
N GLU A 52 -5.62 10.02 10.01
CA GLU A 52 -6.65 10.75 10.76
C GLU A 52 -8.03 10.07 10.65
N LEU A 53 -8.44 9.69 9.43
CA LEU A 53 -9.78 9.16 9.16
C LEU A 53 -9.90 7.67 9.51
N TYR A 54 -8.86 6.88 9.24
CA TYR A 54 -8.92 5.42 9.27
C TYR A 54 -7.85 4.78 10.15
N GLY A 55 -7.10 5.56 10.95
CA GLY A 55 -5.96 5.08 11.72
C GLY A 55 -6.26 3.95 12.72
N LYS A 56 -7.52 3.66 13.04
CA LYS A 56 -7.91 2.50 13.86
C LYS A 56 -7.87 1.18 13.09
N GLN A 57 -8.13 1.22 11.79
CA GLN A 57 -8.15 0.07 10.87
C GLN A 57 -6.82 -0.10 10.13
N ILE A 58 -5.89 0.83 10.32
CA ILE A 58 -4.54 0.78 9.75
C ILE A 58 -3.59 0.29 10.84
N GLY A 59 -2.94 -0.83 10.59
CA GLY A 59 -1.88 -1.35 11.43
C GLY A 59 -0.57 -0.60 11.22
N GLU A 60 0.44 -1.29 10.70
CA GLU A 60 1.70 -0.67 10.29
C GLU A 60 1.50 0.24 9.08
N LEU A 61 2.02 1.48 9.16
CA LEU A 61 2.08 2.46 8.07
C LEU A 61 3.50 2.99 7.96
N PHE A 62 4.13 2.71 6.82
CA PHE A 62 5.46 3.16 6.45
C PHE A 62 5.39 4.11 5.24
N HIS A 63 6.25 5.11 5.24
CA HIS A 63 6.49 5.93 4.07
C HIS A 63 7.95 6.39 4.00
N SER A 64 8.46 6.50 2.79
CA SER A 64 9.74 7.16 2.52
C SER A 64 9.68 8.67 2.81
N LEU A 65 10.83 9.33 3.01
CA LEU A 65 10.93 10.79 3.16
C LEU A 65 10.24 11.58 2.02
N PRO A 66 10.44 11.27 0.73
CA PRO A 66 9.77 11.97 -0.37
C PRO A 66 8.32 11.50 -0.61
N TYR A 67 7.76 10.62 0.22
CA TYR A 67 6.44 10.01 -0.01
C TYR A 67 6.28 9.38 -1.40
N ASN A 68 7.37 8.81 -1.95
CA ASN A 68 7.34 8.08 -3.23
C ASN A 68 7.25 6.56 -3.06
N LEU A 69 7.41 6.07 -1.84
CA LEU A 69 7.05 4.73 -1.39
C LEU A 69 6.16 4.88 -0.16
N ILE A 70 4.98 4.27 -0.21
CA ILE A 70 4.03 4.20 0.90
C ILE A 70 3.60 2.74 1.02
N GLU A 71 3.69 2.17 2.21
CA GLU A 71 3.27 0.81 2.50
C GLU A 71 2.45 0.78 3.77
N PHE A 72 1.32 0.08 3.76
CA PHE A 72 0.51 -0.07 4.97
C PHE A 72 -0.27 -1.37 5.00
N VAL A 73 -0.72 -1.70 6.20
CA VAL A 73 -1.52 -2.88 6.50
C VAL A 73 -2.92 -2.47 6.94
N LEU A 74 -3.94 -3.11 6.39
CA LEU A 74 -5.29 -3.05 6.96
C LEU A 74 -5.42 -4.19 7.97
N GLU A 75 -5.84 -3.82 9.17
CA GLU A 75 -6.17 -4.73 10.28
C GLU A 75 -7.70 -4.69 10.50
N ASP A 76 -8.23 -5.54 11.38
CA ASP A 76 -9.68 -5.71 11.65
C ASP A 76 -10.51 -6.47 10.59
N PHE A 77 -9.88 -7.28 9.74
CA PHE A 77 -10.56 -8.22 8.83
C PHE A 77 -10.11 -9.66 9.08
N ASP A 78 -10.89 -10.64 8.60
CA ASP A 78 -10.52 -12.07 8.59
C ASP A 78 -9.28 -12.38 7.71
N CYS A 79 -8.64 -11.35 7.17
CA CYS A 79 -7.41 -11.41 6.41
C CYS A 79 -6.54 -10.19 6.74
N LYS A 80 -5.21 -10.33 6.61
CA LYS A 80 -4.30 -9.19 6.61
C LYS A 80 -4.22 -8.66 5.18
N VAL A 81 -4.45 -7.36 4.94
CA VAL A 81 -4.24 -6.78 3.60
C VAL A 81 -3.02 -5.87 3.62
N THR A 82 -2.04 -6.14 2.75
CA THR A 82 -0.88 -5.26 2.57
C THR A 82 -0.99 -4.46 1.27
N VAL A 83 -0.83 -3.15 1.39
CA VAL A 83 -0.85 -2.19 0.28
C VAL A 83 0.56 -1.63 0.09
N SER A 84 1.08 -1.62 -1.13
CA SER A 84 2.39 -1.04 -1.49
C SER A 84 2.24 -0.14 -2.71
N LEU A 85 2.60 1.12 -2.56
CA LEU A 85 2.46 2.18 -3.55
C LEU A 85 3.83 2.75 -3.91
N ARG A 86 4.12 2.90 -5.21
CA ARG A 86 5.31 3.59 -5.70
C ARG A 86 4.98 4.68 -6.72
N TYR A 87 5.60 5.83 -6.54
CA TYR A 87 5.49 7.01 -7.38
C TYR A 87 6.82 7.20 -8.10
N ALA A 88 6.90 6.68 -9.33
CA ALA A 88 8.11 6.81 -10.17
C ALA A 88 8.28 8.25 -10.67
N ASP A 89 7.18 8.91 -10.99
CA ASP A 89 7.12 10.34 -11.27
C ASP A 89 6.81 11.11 -9.98
N LEU A 90 7.70 12.03 -9.61
CA LEU A 90 7.56 12.83 -8.39
C LEU A 90 6.60 14.00 -8.55
N LEU A 91 6.20 14.34 -9.78
CA LEU A 91 5.14 15.31 -10.08
C LEU A 91 3.74 14.68 -10.00
N SER A 92 3.64 13.36 -9.87
CA SER A 92 2.36 12.68 -9.74
C SER A 92 1.91 12.60 -8.28
N THR A 93 0.62 12.84 -8.06
CA THR A 93 -0.07 12.61 -6.79
C THR A 93 -0.73 11.22 -6.72
N LEU A 94 -0.71 10.46 -7.82
CA LEU A 94 -1.19 9.09 -7.93
C LEU A 94 -0.05 8.09 -8.17
N PRO A 95 -0.13 6.87 -7.59
CA PRO A 95 0.95 5.90 -7.68
C PRO A 95 1.06 5.26 -9.09
N SER A 96 2.28 5.14 -9.56
CA SER A 96 2.63 4.49 -10.83
C SER A 96 2.69 2.96 -10.75
N ARG A 97 3.02 2.42 -9.56
CA ARG A 97 3.04 0.98 -9.29
C ARG A 97 2.31 0.71 -8.01
N ILE A 98 1.41 -0.25 -8.07
CA ILE A 98 0.47 -0.55 -7.00
C ILE A 98 0.48 -2.07 -6.82
N ARG A 99 0.52 -2.51 -5.57
CA ARG A 99 0.34 -3.91 -5.23
C ARG A 99 -0.53 -4.02 -3.99
N VAL A 100 -1.65 -4.73 -4.09
CA VAL A 100 -2.54 -5.00 -2.96
C VAL A 100 -2.71 -6.50 -2.81
N LEU A 101 -2.32 -7.03 -1.65
CA LEU A 101 -2.32 -8.46 -1.35
C LEU A 101 -3.11 -8.75 -0.09
N ALA A 102 -4.07 -9.66 -0.18
CA ALA A 102 -4.80 -10.22 0.95
C ALA A 102 -4.16 -11.56 1.37
N TRP A 103 -3.77 -11.63 2.63
CA TRP A 103 -3.16 -12.79 3.28
C TRP A 103 -4.22 -13.48 4.15
N PRO A 104 -4.55 -14.75 3.93
CA PRO A 104 -5.53 -15.44 4.75
C PRO A 104 -4.96 -15.64 6.16
N VAL A 105 -5.71 -15.21 7.17
CA VAL A 105 -5.33 -15.37 8.58
C VAL A 105 -5.96 -16.69 9.02
N HIS A 106 -5.13 -17.75 9.07
CA HIS A 106 -5.46 -19.15 9.39
C HIS A 106 -5.98 -20.04 8.23
N PRO A 107 -5.13 -20.84 7.59
CA PRO A 107 -5.58 -21.97 6.75
C PRO A 107 -6.07 -23.19 7.57
N SER A 108 -5.98 -23.15 8.91
CA SER A 108 -6.18 -24.34 9.76
C SER A 108 -7.44 -24.25 10.61
N LYS A 109 -8.60 -24.49 9.98
CA LYS A 109 -9.69 -25.21 10.65
C LYS A 109 -10.46 -26.02 9.61
N LYS A 110 -9.85 -27.10 9.12
CA LYS A 110 -10.61 -28.22 8.56
C LYS A 110 -11.54 -28.70 9.67
N MET A 111 -12.84 -28.45 9.51
CA MET A 111 -13.89 -29.00 10.34
C MET A 111 -13.98 -30.49 10.06
N ILE A 112 -13.18 -31.31 10.76
CA ILE A 112 -13.43 -32.75 10.84
C ILE A 112 -14.47 -32.94 11.93
N SER A 113 -15.74 -32.97 11.52
CA SER A 113 -16.83 -33.48 12.33
C SER A 113 -16.94 -34.98 12.13
N THR A 114 -16.21 -35.81 12.88
CA THR A 114 -16.67 -37.13 13.34
C THR A 114 -15.69 -37.76 14.35
N SER A 115 -16.16 -37.86 15.60
CA SER A 115 -16.01 -38.97 16.58
C SER A 115 -14.71 -39.80 16.66
N ASP A 116 -14.20 -39.82 17.89
CA ASP A 116 -13.70 -40.96 18.69
C ASP A 116 -12.19 -41.31 18.76
N ASN A 117 -11.70 -41.10 20.00
CA ASN A 117 -10.82 -41.92 20.85
C ASN A 117 -9.28 -42.04 20.64
N SER A 118 -8.60 -41.51 21.68
CA SER A 118 -7.50 -42.09 22.48
C SER A 118 -6.04 -42.04 22.03
N ASN A 119 -5.23 -41.56 22.98
CA ASN A 119 -3.82 -41.86 23.33
C ASN A 119 -2.66 -41.06 22.71
N GLU A 120 -2.06 -40.27 23.62
CA GLU A 120 -0.64 -40.12 23.97
C GLU A 120 0.46 -39.87 22.91
N GLU A 121 1.14 -38.76 23.18
CA GLU A 121 2.58 -38.49 23.15
C GLU A 121 3.34 -38.28 21.83
N SER A 122 4.02 -37.12 21.83
CA SER A 122 5.29 -36.81 21.16
C SER A 122 5.29 -36.69 19.63
N SER A 123 5.12 -35.46 19.14
CA SER A 123 5.85 -35.01 17.96
C SER A 123 5.97 -33.48 17.91
N GLU A 124 6.91 -32.95 18.69
CA GLU A 124 7.58 -31.68 18.39
C GLU A 124 8.42 -31.87 17.12
N ALA A 125 7.79 -31.92 15.96
CA ALA A 125 8.50 -31.90 14.68
C ALA A 125 7.58 -31.37 13.58
N ALA A 126 7.98 -30.21 13.04
CA ALA A 126 7.47 -29.62 11.82
C ALA A 126 6.00 -29.14 11.86
N ALA A 127 5.75 -28.07 12.63
CA ALA A 127 4.82 -27.04 12.18
C ALA A 127 5.39 -26.43 10.88
N THR A 128 5.24 -27.16 9.78
CA THR A 128 5.41 -26.62 8.44
C THR A 128 4.41 -25.49 8.34
N VAL A 129 4.91 -24.25 8.39
CA VAL A 129 4.16 -23.06 8.02
C VAL A 129 3.68 -23.31 6.60
N ALA A 130 2.47 -23.83 6.45
CA ALA A 130 1.80 -23.93 5.16
C ALA A 130 1.77 -22.50 4.64
N GLN A 131 2.64 -22.20 3.68
CA GLN A 131 2.79 -20.85 3.16
C GLN A 131 1.47 -20.48 2.50
N SER A 132 0.68 -19.68 3.22
CA SER A 132 -0.55 -19.11 2.71
C SER A 132 -0.21 -18.26 1.48
N ILE A 133 -0.71 -18.66 0.31
CA ILE A 133 -0.53 -17.91 -0.92
C ILE A 133 -1.41 -16.66 -0.83
N PRO A 134 -0.86 -15.44 -0.93
CA PRO A 134 -1.66 -14.24 -0.91
C PRO A 134 -2.47 -14.11 -2.20
N SER A 135 -3.68 -13.57 -2.09
CA SER A 135 -4.49 -13.22 -3.26
C SER A 135 -4.32 -11.75 -3.59
N ARG A 136 -4.10 -11.44 -4.87
CA ARG A 136 -4.02 -10.06 -5.36
C ARG A 136 -5.41 -9.48 -5.51
N LEU A 137 -5.62 -8.28 -4.96
CA LEU A 137 -6.89 -7.56 -5.03
C LEU A 137 -6.86 -6.55 -6.19
N SER A 138 -7.23 -6.98 -7.40
CA SER A 138 -7.17 -6.11 -8.59
C SER A 138 -8.07 -4.87 -8.47
N TYR A 139 -9.28 -5.02 -7.93
CA TYR A 139 -10.21 -3.89 -7.74
C TYR A 139 -9.60 -2.78 -6.86
N ALA A 140 -8.84 -3.17 -5.83
CA ALA A 140 -8.16 -2.24 -4.95
C ALA A 140 -7.03 -1.51 -5.66
N GLU A 141 -6.27 -2.23 -6.50
CA GLU A 141 -5.22 -1.63 -7.31
C GLU A 141 -5.78 -0.66 -8.35
N ASP A 142 -6.96 -0.95 -8.90
CA ASP A 142 -7.64 -0.08 -9.86
C ASP A 142 -8.14 1.20 -9.20
N ALA A 143 -8.76 1.10 -8.01
CA ALA A 143 -9.17 2.28 -7.22
C ALA A 143 -7.96 3.19 -6.91
N LEU A 144 -6.85 2.62 -6.45
CA LEU A 144 -5.62 3.35 -6.14
C LEU A 144 -4.95 3.98 -7.36
N ARG A 145 -5.30 3.56 -8.58
CA ARG A 145 -4.78 4.14 -9.83
C ARG A 145 -5.51 5.41 -10.24
N THR A 146 -6.77 5.58 -9.81
CA THR A 146 -7.65 6.65 -10.29
C THR A 146 -8.18 7.57 -9.20
N MET A 147 -8.06 7.19 -7.93
CA MET A 147 -8.60 7.92 -6.79
C MET A 147 -7.47 8.37 -5.85
N SER A 148 -7.73 9.40 -5.04
CA SER A 148 -6.82 9.76 -3.95
C SER A 148 -6.73 8.63 -2.91
N LEU A 149 -5.66 8.58 -2.14
CA LEU A 149 -5.44 7.51 -1.16
C LEU A 149 -6.60 7.36 -0.14
N PRO A 150 -7.20 8.42 0.42
CA PRO A 150 -8.35 8.29 1.30
C PRO A 150 -9.60 7.74 0.60
N GLU A 151 -9.89 8.19 -0.61
CA GLU A 151 -11.04 7.71 -1.40
C GLU A 151 -10.87 6.24 -1.80
N ALA A 152 -9.68 5.89 -2.31
CA ALA A 152 -9.34 4.52 -2.65
C ALA A 152 -9.42 3.60 -1.41
N TYR A 153 -8.98 4.08 -0.24
CA TYR A 153 -9.10 3.31 1.00
C TYR A 153 -10.56 2.97 1.32
N ALA A 154 -11.46 3.96 1.22
CA ALA A 154 -12.89 3.74 1.44
C ALA A 154 -13.47 2.70 0.48
N GLU A 155 -13.10 2.76 -0.79
CA GLU A 155 -13.51 1.80 -1.82
C GLU A 155 -12.99 0.38 -1.52
N ILE A 156 -11.72 0.26 -1.08
CA ILE A 156 -11.11 -1.01 -0.68
C ILE A 156 -11.93 -1.65 0.44
N VAL A 157 -12.13 -0.94 1.55
CA VAL A 157 -12.83 -1.47 2.72
C VAL A 157 -14.30 -1.81 2.41
N LEU A 158 -14.96 -1.01 1.58
CA LEU A 158 -16.35 -1.24 1.18
C LEU A 158 -16.54 -2.59 0.46
N HIS A 159 -15.60 -2.95 -0.42
CA HIS A 159 -15.69 -4.15 -1.25
C HIS A 159 -14.97 -5.37 -0.68
N LEU A 160 -14.08 -5.18 0.29
CA LEU A 160 -13.26 -6.24 0.88
C LEU A 160 -14.07 -7.42 1.44
N PRO A 161 -15.12 -7.26 2.25
CA PRO A 161 -15.87 -8.39 2.82
C PRO A 161 -16.46 -9.33 1.75
N ARG A 162 -16.99 -8.77 0.66
CA ARG A 162 -17.55 -9.56 -0.46
C ARG A 162 -16.45 -10.34 -1.16
N MET A 163 -15.26 -9.76 -1.29
CA MET A 163 -14.12 -10.42 -1.92
C MET A 163 -13.60 -11.57 -1.08
N LEU A 164 -13.53 -11.39 0.25
CA LEU A 164 -13.14 -12.47 1.14
C LEU A 164 -14.13 -13.65 1.09
N GLN A 165 -15.44 -13.39 1.01
CA GLN A 165 -16.43 -14.47 0.87
C GLN A 165 -16.21 -15.31 -0.41
N GLN A 166 -15.94 -14.66 -1.54
CA GLN A 166 -15.69 -15.35 -2.81
C GLN A 166 -14.40 -16.18 -2.75
N MET A 167 -13.35 -15.65 -2.11
CA MET A 167 -12.10 -16.37 -1.93
C MET A 167 -12.28 -17.65 -1.11
N HIS A 168 -13.06 -17.62 -0.02
CA HIS A 168 -13.35 -18.81 0.78
C HIS A 168 -14.16 -19.86 0.00
N GLN A 169 -15.11 -19.44 -0.83
CA GLN A 169 -15.93 -20.36 -1.63
C GLN A 169 -15.10 -21.13 -2.67
N HIS A 170 -14.17 -20.46 -3.35
CA HIS A 170 -13.32 -21.10 -4.36
C HIS A 170 -12.38 -22.17 -3.78
N VAL A 171 -11.88 -21.98 -2.54
CA VAL A 171 -11.03 -22.97 -1.86
C VAL A 171 -11.82 -24.25 -1.53
N VAL A 172 -13.11 -24.13 -1.17
CA VAL A 172 -13.96 -25.26 -0.81
C VAL A 172 -14.33 -26.12 -2.03
N THR A 173 -14.54 -25.53 -3.20
CA THR A 173 -14.88 -26.27 -4.43
C THR A 173 -13.70 -26.92 -5.15
N ALA A 174 -12.47 -26.53 -4.84
CA ALA A 174 -11.25 -27.09 -5.44
C ALA A 174 -10.60 -28.21 -4.61
N SER A 175 -11.21 -28.57 -3.47
CA SER A 175 -10.80 -29.66 -2.56
C SER A 175 -11.71 -30.87 -2.72
#